data_AF-A0A925L9S6-F1
#
_entry.id   AF-A0A925L9S6-F1
#
_cell.length_a   1.000
_cell.length_b   1.000
_cell.length_c   1.000
_cell.angle_alpha   90.00
_cell.angle_beta   90.00
_cell.angle_gamma   90.00
#
_symmetry.space_group_name_H-M   'P 1'
#
loop_
_entity.id
_entity.type
_entity.pdbx_description
1 polymer ?
#
loop_
_entity_poly.entity_id
_entity_poly.type
_entity_poly.pdbx_seq_one_letter_code
_entity_poly.pdbx_strand_id
1 'polypeptide(L)'
;SKRDLARKFIQYSLTPRAQVAMTTKVDNRKSIPSMPAWKLLNDTKPQDAQLLRMTLKGPNVMDEYKAKKIQLRQLPKQQSIEDWNETWSQFKSL
;
A
#
# COMPACT_ATOMS: atom_id res chain seq x y z
N SER A 1 3.92 20.85 -21.99
CA SER A 1 5.32 20.52 -21.61
C SER A 1 5.39 19.17 -20.88
N LYS A 2 6.59 18.60 -20.64
CA LYS A 2 6.74 17.42 -19.76
C LYS A 2 6.16 17.66 -18.36
N ARG A 3 6.29 18.88 -17.85
CA ARG A 3 5.70 19.31 -16.57
C ARG A 3 4.17 19.21 -16.57
N ASP A 4 3.51 19.62 -17.65
CA ASP A 4 2.05 19.55 -17.74
C ASP A 4 1.55 18.11 -17.85
N LEU A 5 2.28 17.26 -18.58
CA LEU A 5 1.98 15.83 -18.64
C LEU A 5 2.15 15.16 -17.27
N ALA A 6 3.23 15.47 -16.55
CA ALA A 6 3.44 14.98 -15.19
C ALA A 6 2.28 15.39 -14.27
N ARG A 7 1.83 16.64 -14.35
CA ARG A 7 0.66 17.12 -13.58
C ARG A 7 -0.61 16.35 -13.92
N LYS A 8 -0.92 16.17 -15.21
CA LYS A 8 -2.09 15.40 -15.65
C LYS A 8 -2.04 13.94 -15.19
N PHE A 9 -0.86 13.32 -15.25
CA PHE A 9 -0.66 11.97 -14.77
C PHE A 9 -0.91 11.84 -13.26
N ILE A 10 -0.40 12.78 -12.45
CA ILE A 10 -0.67 12.82 -11.00
C ILE A 10 -2.17 13.02 -10.74
N GLN A 11 -2.83 13.92 -11.46
CA GLN A 11 -4.27 14.12 -11.31
C GLN A 11 -5.07 12.85 -11.65
N TYR A 12 -4.70 12.17 -12.74
CA TYR A 12 -5.31 10.90 -13.11
C TYR A 12 -5.06 9.81 -12.06
N SER A 13 -3.82 9.67 -11.57
CA SER A 13 -3.45 8.62 -10.61
C SER A 13 -4.18 8.76 -9.27
N LEU A 14 -4.62 9.97 -8.93
CA LEU A 14 -5.44 10.26 -7.75
C LEU A 14 -6.94 9.98 -7.95
N THR A 15 -7.41 9.68 -9.16
CA THR A 15 -8.83 9.32 -9.39
C THR A 15 -9.18 7.96 -8.79
N PRO A 16 -10.44 7.73 -8.38
CA PRO A 16 -10.88 6.42 -7.88
C PRO A 16 -10.61 5.27 -8.84
N ARG A 17 -10.92 5.47 -10.12
CA ARG A 17 -10.73 4.46 -11.17
C ARG A 17 -9.25 4.08 -11.31
N ALA A 18 -8.35 5.05 -11.34
CA ALA A 18 -6.92 4.78 -11.47
C ALA A 18 -6.38 4.05 -10.24
N GLN A 19 -6.79 4.46 -9.04
CA GLN A 19 -6.38 3.82 -7.79
C GLN A 19 -6.83 2.35 -7.71
N VAL A 20 -8.08 2.05 -8.08
CA VAL A 20 -8.58 0.67 -8.17
C VAL A 20 -7.78 -0.14 -9.19
N ALA A 21 -7.62 0.37 -10.40
CA ALA A 21 -6.89 -0.33 -11.48
C ALA A 21 -5.43 -0.63 -11.11
N MET A 22 -4.76 0.27 -10.41
CA MET A 22 -3.37 0.07 -9.97
C MET A 22 -3.25 -0.87 -8.78
N THR A 23 -4.28 -0.93 -7.93
CA THR A 23 -4.27 -1.70 -6.68
C THR A 23 -4.60 -3.17 -6.89
N THR A 24 -5.42 -3.49 -7.89
CA THR A 24 -5.83 -4.88 -8.14
C THR A 24 -4.90 -5.60 -9.12
N LYS A 25 -3.72 -5.03 -9.41
CA LYS A 25 -2.72 -5.74 -10.21
C LYS A 25 -2.11 -6.87 -9.40
N VAL A 26 -2.03 -8.06 -9.99
CA VAL A 26 -1.58 -9.29 -9.31
C VAL A 26 -0.16 -9.15 -8.76
N ASP A 27 0.72 -8.45 -9.50
CA ASP A 27 2.13 -8.22 -9.18
C ASP A 27 2.34 -7.08 -8.17
N ASN A 28 1.33 -6.26 -7.89
CA ASN A 28 1.49 -5.05 -7.07
C ASN A 28 0.20 -4.65 -6.34
N ARG A 29 -0.27 -5.55 -5.48
CA ARG A 29 -1.38 -5.29 -4.56
C ARG A 29 -0.95 -4.30 -3.47
N LYS A 30 -1.73 -3.23 -3.27
CA LYS A 30 -1.42 -2.13 -2.35
C LYS A 30 -2.66 -1.50 -1.75
N SER A 31 -2.53 -0.84 -0.61
CA SER A 31 -3.64 -0.12 0.00
C SER A 31 -3.94 1.18 -0.75
N ILE A 32 -5.23 1.49 -0.90
CA ILE A 32 -5.76 2.71 -1.51
C ILE A 32 -5.90 3.79 -0.42
N PRO A 33 -5.37 5.01 -0.57
CA PRO A 33 -5.52 6.08 0.43
C PRO A 33 -6.86 6.85 0.34
N SER A 34 -7.68 6.61 -0.69
CA SER A 34 -8.90 7.37 -1.00
C SER A 34 -10.18 6.60 -0.67
N MET A 35 -11.05 7.17 0.19
CA MET A 35 -12.35 6.56 0.52
C MET A 35 -13.32 6.43 -0.67
N PRO A 36 -13.45 7.40 -1.60
CA PRO A 36 -14.20 7.20 -2.84
C PRO A 36 -13.72 6.01 -3.67
N ALA A 37 -12.41 5.74 -3.66
CA ALA A 37 -11.84 4.59 -4.36
C ALA A 37 -12.12 3.27 -3.61
N TRP A 38 -12.22 3.28 -2.29
CA TRP A 38 -12.70 2.12 -1.53
C TRP A 38 -14.15 1.79 -1.87
N LYS A 39 -15.02 2.80 -1.97
CA LYS A 39 -16.41 2.59 -2.41
C LYS A 39 -16.45 1.92 -3.77
N LEU A 40 -15.74 2.49 -4.75
CA LEU A 40 -15.65 1.91 -6.09
C LEU A 40 -15.08 0.47 -6.07
N LEU A 41 -14.07 0.19 -5.24
CA LEU A 41 -13.50 -1.14 -5.10
C LEU A 41 -14.52 -2.14 -4.55
N ASN A 42 -15.25 -1.77 -3.50
CA ASN A 42 -16.27 -2.65 -2.89
C ASN A 42 -17.43 -2.91 -3.86
N ASP A 43 -17.84 -1.89 -4.62
CA ASP A 43 -18.95 -2.00 -5.57
C ASP A 43 -18.58 -2.85 -6.80
N THR A 44 -17.35 -2.71 -7.31
CA THR A 44 -16.95 -3.33 -8.59
C THR A 44 -16.08 -4.58 -8.45
N LYS A 45 -15.38 -4.73 -7.31
CA LYS A 45 -14.41 -5.80 -7.05
C LYS A 45 -14.41 -6.21 -5.56
N PRO A 46 -15.55 -6.71 -5.03
CA PRO A 46 -15.70 -7.02 -3.61
C PRO A 46 -14.70 -8.06 -3.10
N GLN A 47 -14.29 -9.01 -3.95
CA GLN A 47 -13.26 -10.00 -3.60
C GLN A 47 -11.88 -9.36 -3.38
N ASP A 48 -11.48 -8.42 -4.24
CA ASP A 48 -10.24 -7.66 -4.03
C ASP A 48 -10.35 -6.75 -2.81
N ALA A 49 -11.52 -6.14 -2.56
CA ALA A 49 -11.75 -5.35 -1.34
C ALA A 49 -11.55 -6.18 -0.06
N GLN A 50 -12.07 -7.40 -0.03
CA GLN A 50 -11.87 -8.32 1.09
C GLN A 50 -10.40 -8.73 1.24
N LEU A 51 -9.77 -9.15 0.14
CA LEU A 51 -8.39 -9.61 0.15
C LEU A 51 -7.41 -8.53 0.60
N LEU A 52 -7.65 -7.30 0.18
CA LEU A 52 -6.84 -6.13 0.52
C LEU A 52 -7.24 -5.50 1.86
N ARG A 53 -8.20 -6.09 2.58
CA ARG A 53 -8.75 -5.58 3.85
C ARG A 53 -9.22 -4.13 3.75
N MET A 54 -9.84 -3.76 2.63
CA MET A 54 -10.41 -2.44 2.37
C MET A 54 -11.94 -2.49 2.29
N THR A 55 -12.56 -3.30 3.15
CA THR A 55 -14.02 -3.39 3.24
C THR A 55 -14.58 -2.15 3.94
N LEU A 56 -15.77 -1.71 3.51
CA LEU A 56 -16.47 -0.58 4.15
C LEU A 56 -17.20 -0.96 5.44
N LYS A 57 -17.40 -2.26 5.69
CA LYS A 57 -18.09 -2.79 6.86
C LYS A 57 -17.16 -3.77 7.60
N GLY A 58 -17.24 -3.74 8.92
CA GLY A 58 -16.40 -4.55 9.80
C GLY A 58 -14.94 -4.09 9.86
N PRO A 59 -14.07 -4.90 10.50
CA PRO A 59 -12.65 -4.59 10.63
C PRO A 59 -11.95 -4.47 9.28
N ASN A 60 -11.11 -3.44 9.11
CA ASN A 60 -10.34 -3.21 7.89
C ASN A 60 -8.90 -2.75 8.19
N VAL A 61 -8.13 -2.45 7.13
CA VAL A 61 -6.72 -2.03 7.20
C VAL A 61 -6.50 -0.78 8.07
N MET A 62 -7.51 0.09 8.23
CA MET A 62 -7.39 1.24 9.13
C MET A 62 -7.47 0.82 10.61
N ASP A 63 -8.19 -0.25 10.94
CA ASP A 63 -8.20 -0.80 12.29
C ASP A 63 -6.87 -1.49 12.62
N GLU A 64 -6.26 -2.15 11.64
CA GLU A 64 -4.90 -2.69 11.76
C GLU A 64 -3.86 -1.59 11.98
N TYR A 65 -4.00 -0.47 11.27
CA TYR A 65 -3.18 0.72 11.48
C TYR A 65 -3.35 1.28 12.91
N LYS A 66 -4.60 1.47 13.38
CA LYS A 66 -4.88 1.91 14.75
C LYS A 66 -4.32 0.94 15.79
N ALA A 67 -4.39 -0.36 15.53
CA ALA A 67 -3.83 -1.42 16.36
C ALA A 67 -2.30 -1.56 16.24
N LYS A 68 -1.63 -0.64 15.53
CA LYS A 68 -0.16 -0.62 15.32
C LYS A 68 0.39 -1.88 14.64
N LYS A 69 -0.46 -2.62 13.92
CA LYS A 69 -0.05 -3.78 13.09
C LYS A 69 0.59 -3.35 11.78
N ILE A 70 0.33 -2.12 11.33
CA ILE A 70 0.93 -1.53 10.13
C ILE A 70 1.94 -0.48 10.56
N GLN A 71 3.19 -0.68 10.19
CA GLN A 71 4.27 0.27 10.44
C GLN A 71 4.57 1.05 9.15
N LEU A 72 4.61 2.38 9.25
CA LEU A 72 5.04 3.21 8.13
C LEU A 72 6.56 3.08 7.96
N ARG A 73 6.99 2.69 6.76
CA ARG A 73 8.40 2.55 6.42
C ARG A 73 9.14 3.85 6.76
N GLN A 74 10.13 3.74 7.65
CA GLN A 74 11.07 4.82 7.92
C GLN A 74 12.13 4.86 6.83
N LEU A 75 12.75 6.02 6.64
CA LEU A 75 13.92 6.11 5.78
C LEU A 75 15.03 5.22 6.37
N PRO A 76 15.77 4.46 5.52
CA PRO A 76 16.93 3.73 5.99
C PRO A 76 17.90 4.72 6.65
N LYS A 77 18.31 4.41 7.88
CA LYS A 77 19.52 4.99 8.44
C LYS A 77 20.68 4.18 7.88
N GLN A 78 21.82 4.81 7.61
CA GLN A 78 23.01 4.07 7.19
C GLN A 78 23.48 3.21 8.37
N GLN A 79 23.25 1.90 8.32
CA GLN A 79 23.87 0.95 9.24
C GLN A 79 25.29 0.63 8.79
N SER A 80 26.12 0.18 9.73
CA SER A 80 27.44 -0.36 9.38
C SER A 80 27.30 -1.69 8.64
N ILE A 81 28.31 -2.09 7.87
CA ILE A 81 28.30 -3.39 7.20
C ILE A 81 28.42 -4.54 8.22
N GLU A 82 29.06 -4.26 9.35
CA GLU A 82 29.20 -5.14 10.49
C GLU A 82 27.84 -5.49 11.10
N ASP A 83 26.98 -4.48 11.35
CA ASP A 83 25.62 -4.70 11.88
C ASP A 83 24.78 -5.59 10.96
N TRP A 84 24.92 -5.41 9.65
CA TRP A 84 24.24 -6.25 8.65
C TRP A 84 24.75 -7.68 8.67
N ASN A 85 26.07 -7.88 8.72
CA ASN A 85 26.68 -9.20 8.74
C ASN A 85 26.32 -9.98 10.00
N GLU A 86 26.34 -9.32 11.17
CA GLU A 86 25.96 -9.93 12.44
C GLU A 86 24.48 -10.35 12.42
N THR A 87 23.58 -9.41 12.07
CA THR A 87 22.13 -9.68 12.01
C THR A 87 21.81 -10.83 11.06
N TRP A 88 22.44 -10.85 9.87
CA TRP A 88 22.22 -11.91 8.88
C TRP A 88 22.74 -13.27 9.35
N SER A 89 23.87 -13.29 10.06
CA SER A 89 24.44 -14.53 10.60
C SER A 89 23.53 -15.11 11.69
N GLN A 90 23.03 -14.27 12.59
CA GLN A 90 22.06 -14.67 13.62
C GLN A 90 20.78 -15.23 13.00
N PHE A 91 20.21 -14.53 12.00
CA PHE A 91 19.00 -14.98 11.30
C PHE A 91 19.16 -16.36 10.67
N LYS A 92 20.29 -16.65 10.03
CA LYS A 92 20.55 -17.95 9.40
C LYS A 92 20.76 -19.09 10.39
N SER A 93 21.07 -18.79 11.65
CA SER A 93 21.29 -19.79 12.70
C SER A 93 20.04 -20.15 13.50
N LEU A 94 18.91 -19.48 13.23
CA LEU A 94 17.57 -19.81 13.72
C LEU A 94 16.93 -20.89 12.84
#